data_AF-A0A941J7K4-F1
#
_entry.id   AF-A0A941J7K4-F1
#
_cell.length_a   1.000
_cell.length_b   1.000
_cell.length_c   1.000
_cell.angle_alpha   90.00
_cell.angle_beta   90.00
_cell.angle_gamma   90.00
#
_symmetry.space_group_name_H-M   'P 1'
#
loop_
_entity.id
_entity.type
_entity.pdbx_description
1 polymer ?
#
loop_
_entity_poly.entity_id
_entity_poly.type
_entity_poly.pdbx_seq_one_letter_code
_entity_poly.pdbx_strand_id
1 'polypeptide(L)'
;MSNNDAGLALASTTGALIQGNNSSNNTQLGILVDSDSTNNVFIRNTALGNPTFDIEDDSVGQLSAMTGNFWLCNTCNKDNKGRAICSSVSEFPELPIASPVLSNVSVSLD
;
A
#
# COMPACT_ATOMS: atom_id res chain seq x y z
N MET A 1 12.94 -0.17 -11.09
CA MET A 1 12.34 0.34 -12.34
C MET A 1 12.67 1.82 -12.43
N SER A 2 13.22 2.29 -13.55
CA SER A 2 13.70 3.66 -13.77
C SER A 2 13.69 4.01 -15.27
N ASN A 3 13.71 5.30 -15.63
CA ASN A 3 13.71 5.81 -17.02
C ASN A 3 12.50 5.42 -17.89
N ASN A 4 11.37 5.06 -17.28
CA ASN A 4 10.09 4.89 -17.99
C ASN A 4 9.17 6.08 -17.70
N ASP A 5 8.06 6.23 -18.44
CA ASP A 5 7.02 7.21 -18.08
C ASP A 5 6.44 6.93 -16.70
N ALA A 6 5.97 5.70 -16.47
CA ALA A 6 5.65 5.17 -15.16
C ALA A 6 6.53 3.95 -14.89
N GLY A 7 7.11 3.84 -13.70
CA GLY A 7 7.94 2.68 -13.38
C GLY A 7 7.14 1.42 -13.07
N LEU A 8 5.97 1.56 -12.42
CA LEU A 8 4.98 0.49 -12.24
C LEU A 8 3.58 1.07 -12.46
N ALA A 9 2.76 0.40 -13.28
CA ALA A 9 1.40 0.83 -13.58
C ALA A 9 0.40 -0.32 -13.36
N LEU A 10 -0.72 -0.04 -12.70
CA LEU A 10 -1.85 -0.95 -12.55
C LEU A 10 -3.07 -0.40 -13.29
N ALA A 11 -3.62 -1.21 -14.20
CA ALA A 11 -4.83 -0.91 -14.95
C ALA A 11 -5.85 -2.03 -14.73
N SER A 12 -7.11 -1.68 -14.45
CA SER A 12 -8.22 -2.63 -14.24
C SER A 12 -7.90 -3.84 -13.35
N THR A 13 -7.07 -3.66 -12.32
CA THR A 13 -6.56 -4.76 -11.48
C THR A 13 -7.30 -4.81 -10.15
N THR A 14 -7.70 -6.01 -9.72
CA THR A 14 -8.38 -6.20 -8.43
C THR A 14 -7.76 -7.33 -7.61
N GLY A 15 -7.59 -7.12 -6.30
CA GLY A 15 -7.17 -8.18 -5.37
C GLY A 15 -5.69 -8.58 -5.48
N ALA A 16 -4.84 -7.75 -6.07
CA ALA A 16 -3.42 -8.06 -6.23
C ALA A 16 -2.59 -7.61 -5.02
N LEU A 17 -1.46 -8.30 -4.79
CA LEU A 17 -0.44 -7.92 -3.83
C LEU A 17 0.78 -7.36 -4.57
N ILE A 18 1.12 -6.10 -4.31
CA ILE A 18 2.24 -5.38 -4.91
C ILE A 18 3.20 -5.02 -3.79
N GLN A 19 4.33 -5.73 -3.71
CA GLN A 19 5.23 -5.61 -2.58
C GLN A 19 6.70 -5.53 -2.94
N GLY A 20 7.46 -4.74 -2.18
CA GLY A 20 8.93 -4.72 -2.24
C GLY A 20 9.51 -4.16 -3.53
N ASN A 21 8.73 -3.41 -4.31
CA ASN A 21 9.21 -2.84 -5.58
C ASN A 21 9.99 -1.54 -5.35
N ASN A 22 11.00 -1.29 -6.17
CA ASN A 22 11.67 0.01 -6.24
C ASN A 22 11.39 0.66 -7.60
N SER A 23 10.66 1.77 -7.60
CA SER A 23 10.24 2.54 -8.77
C SER A 23 10.68 4.01 -8.66
N SER A 24 11.94 4.26 -8.98
CA SER A 24 12.60 5.55 -8.71
C SER A 24 13.23 6.13 -9.97
N ASN A 25 13.29 7.46 -10.06
CA ASN A 25 13.88 8.20 -11.19
C ASN A 25 13.28 7.79 -12.55
N ASN A 26 11.95 7.71 -12.62
CA ASN A 26 11.21 7.63 -13.87
C ASN A 26 11.04 9.03 -14.47
N THR A 27 10.64 9.13 -15.75
CA THR A 27 10.48 10.42 -16.42
C THR A 27 9.24 11.18 -15.94
N GLN A 28 8.24 10.49 -15.38
CA GLN A 28 7.05 11.14 -14.81
C GLN A 28 6.63 10.54 -13.46
N LEU A 29 6.29 9.25 -13.42
CA LEU A 29 5.59 8.60 -12.31
C LEU A 29 6.36 7.41 -11.74
N GLY A 30 6.35 7.26 -10.42
CA GLY A 30 6.90 6.07 -9.77
C GLY A 30 5.93 4.89 -9.87
N ILE A 31 4.83 4.96 -9.13
CA ILE A 31 3.73 3.98 -9.18
C ILE A 31 2.46 4.71 -9.63
N LEU A 32 1.81 4.19 -10.66
CA LEU A 32 0.52 4.66 -11.17
C LEU A 32 -0.55 3.58 -10.95
N VAL A 33 -1.69 3.97 -10.41
CA VAL A 33 -2.85 3.10 -10.23
C VAL A 33 -4.08 3.76 -10.83
N ASP A 34 -4.64 3.13 -11.86
CA ASP A 34 -5.82 3.64 -12.56
C ASP A 34 -7.06 3.61 -11.67
N SER A 35 -8.01 4.47 -12.01
CA SER A 35 -9.25 4.68 -11.23
C SER A 35 -10.11 3.44 -11.00
N ASP A 36 -10.00 2.42 -11.85
CA ASP A 36 -10.75 1.17 -11.78
C ASP A 36 -9.99 0.02 -11.08
N SER A 37 -8.74 0.27 -10.66
CA SER A 37 -7.95 -0.71 -9.91
C SER A 37 -8.24 -0.60 -8.42
N THR A 38 -8.87 -1.63 -7.85
CA THR A 38 -9.41 -1.60 -6.48
C THR A 38 -9.07 -2.86 -5.68
N ASN A 39 -9.17 -2.79 -4.35
CA ASN A 39 -8.87 -3.87 -3.42
C ASN A 39 -7.46 -4.48 -3.61
N ASN A 40 -6.51 -3.70 -4.13
CA ASN A 40 -5.11 -4.12 -4.18
C ASN A 40 -4.38 -3.71 -2.90
N VAL A 41 -3.31 -4.42 -2.58
CA VAL A 41 -2.51 -4.17 -1.38
C VAL A 41 -1.08 -3.84 -1.79
N PHE A 42 -0.64 -2.63 -1.45
CA PHE A 42 0.70 -2.12 -1.72
C PHE A 42 1.53 -2.07 -0.44
N ILE A 43 2.56 -2.91 -0.35
CA ILE A 43 3.36 -3.05 0.88
C ILE A 43 4.84 -2.79 0.60
N ARG A 44 5.45 -1.87 1.36
CA ARG A 44 6.92 -1.66 1.36
C ARG A 44 7.49 -1.43 -0.04
N ASN A 45 6.78 -0.70 -0.88
CA ASN A 45 7.33 -0.22 -2.15
C ASN A 45 8.06 1.10 -1.92
N THR A 46 9.13 1.32 -2.67
CA THR A 46 9.88 2.57 -2.68
C THR A 46 9.66 3.24 -4.02
N ALA A 47 9.11 4.45 -4.01
CA ALA A 47 9.03 5.30 -5.19
C ALA A 47 9.58 6.67 -4.85
N LEU A 48 10.71 7.05 -5.44
CA LEU A 48 11.40 8.29 -5.10
C LEU A 48 12.01 8.97 -6.33
N GLY A 49 12.03 10.30 -6.30
CA GLY A 49 12.71 11.09 -7.33
C GLY A 49 11.98 11.11 -8.67
N ASN A 50 10.68 10.83 -8.69
CA ASN A 50 9.89 10.89 -9.92
C ASN A 50 9.36 12.34 -10.11
N PRO A 51 9.46 12.96 -11.31
CA PRO A 51 9.16 14.38 -11.52
C PRO A 51 7.74 14.82 -11.21
N THR A 52 6.73 14.01 -11.53
CA THR A 52 5.32 14.32 -11.29
C THR A 52 4.93 13.85 -9.90
N PHE A 53 4.62 12.56 -9.75
CA PHE A 53 4.33 11.91 -8.48
C PHE A 53 5.20 10.69 -8.28
N ASP A 54 5.60 10.45 -7.04
CA ASP A 54 6.20 9.17 -6.69
C ASP A 54 5.13 8.08 -6.66
N ILE A 55 3.94 8.39 -6.12
CA ILE A 55 2.78 7.51 -6.16
C ILE A 55 1.55 8.30 -6.60
N GLU A 56 0.87 7.82 -7.62
CA GLU A 56 -0.42 8.32 -8.09
C GLU A 56 -1.43 7.17 -8.02
N ASP A 57 -2.49 7.37 -7.24
CA ASP A 57 -3.61 6.44 -7.15
C ASP A 57 -4.91 7.20 -7.46
N ASP A 58 -5.44 6.99 -8.65
CA ASP A 58 -6.66 7.65 -9.11
C ASP A 58 -7.93 6.91 -8.69
N SER A 59 -7.79 5.76 -8.04
CA SER A 59 -8.94 5.05 -7.49
C SER A 59 -9.60 5.85 -6.36
N VAL A 60 -10.89 5.60 -6.18
CA VAL A 60 -11.71 6.21 -5.14
C VAL A 60 -12.32 5.11 -4.29
N GLY A 61 -12.26 5.28 -2.96
CA GLY A 61 -12.78 4.29 -2.04
C GLY A 61 -12.71 4.74 -0.58
N GLN A 62 -12.85 3.78 0.32
CA GLN A 62 -12.83 4.02 1.77
C GLN A 62 -11.53 3.51 2.43
N LEU A 63 -10.54 3.09 1.63
CA LEU A 63 -9.27 2.57 2.15
C LEU A 63 -8.27 3.72 2.36
N SER A 64 -6.97 3.43 2.26
CA SER A 64 -5.89 4.40 2.52
C SER A 64 -6.09 5.67 1.69
N ALA A 65 -5.99 6.84 2.32
CA ALA A 65 -6.10 8.14 1.63
C ALA A 65 -7.38 8.32 0.78
N MET A 66 -8.48 7.67 1.16
CA MET A 66 -9.75 7.63 0.42
C MET A 66 -9.62 7.03 -0.99
N THR A 67 -8.67 6.11 -1.18
CA THR A 67 -8.52 5.36 -2.43
C THR A 67 -9.22 4.01 -2.35
N GLY A 68 -9.30 3.34 -3.49
CA GLY A 68 -9.77 1.97 -3.60
C GLY A 68 -8.73 0.92 -3.20
N ASN A 69 -7.53 1.32 -2.77
CA ASN A 69 -6.42 0.41 -2.48
C ASN A 69 -5.86 0.60 -1.06
N PHE A 70 -5.20 -0.44 -0.54
CA PHE A 70 -4.54 -0.37 0.75
C PHE A 70 -3.05 -0.10 0.57
N TRP A 71 -2.56 0.98 1.20
CA TRP A 71 -1.15 1.39 1.16
C TRP A 71 -0.54 1.25 2.54
N LEU A 72 0.52 0.44 2.65
CA LEU A 72 1.18 0.13 3.92
C LEU A 72 2.71 0.24 3.80
N CYS A 73 3.30 1.12 4.63
CA CYS A 73 4.76 1.28 4.73
C CYS A 73 5.46 1.54 3.40
N ASN A 74 4.81 2.23 2.45
CA ASN A 74 5.45 2.65 1.22
C ASN A 74 6.31 3.89 1.49
N THR A 75 7.44 4.01 0.80
CA THR A 75 8.36 5.14 0.93
C THR A 75 8.24 6.01 -0.30
N CYS A 76 7.76 7.24 -0.14
CA CYS A 76 7.70 8.26 -1.18
C CYS A 76 7.68 9.68 -0.61
N ASN A 77 7.91 10.69 -1.45
CA ASN A 77 7.88 12.11 -1.05
C ASN A 77 6.68 12.88 -1.62
N LYS A 78 6.15 12.45 -2.77
CA LYS A 78 5.06 13.12 -3.49
C LYS A 78 3.97 12.14 -3.90
N ASP A 79 2.72 12.41 -3.53
CA ASP A 79 1.55 11.70 -4.04
C ASP A 79 0.42 12.66 -4.46
N ASN A 80 -0.55 12.14 -5.23
CA ASN A 80 -1.72 12.86 -5.71
C ASN A 80 -2.83 13.04 -4.65
N LYS A 81 -2.62 12.57 -3.41
CA LYS A 81 -3.56 12.65 -2.28
C LYS A 81 -3.03 13.55 -1.15
N GLY A 82 -2.19 14.54 -1.48
CA GLY A 82 -1.71 15.51 -0.50
C GLY A 82 -0.80 14.90 0.56
N ARG A 83 0.05 13.93 0.19
CA ARG A 83 0.95 13.16 1.05
C ARG A 83 0.28 12.07 1.88
N ALA A 84 -1.02 11.83 1.74
CA ALA A 84 -1.72 10.85 2.56
C ALA A 84 -1.28 9.40 2.25
N ILE A 85 -0.82 9.11 1.02
CA ILE A 85 -0.27 7.80 0.67
C ILE A 85 1.17 7.68 1.16
N CYS A 86 2.00 8.69 0.92
CA CYS A 86 3.40 8.70 1.36
C CYS A 86 3.58 8.75 2.88
N SER A 87 2.56 9.26 3.58
CA SER A 87 2.52 9.32 5.04
C SER A 87 1.72 8.16 5.64
N SER A 88 1.29 7.17 4.84
CA SER A 88 0.58 5.99 5.33
C SER A 88 1.55 5.14 6.16
N VAL A 89 1.69 5.50 7.42
CA VAL A 89 2.36 4.68 8.42
C VAL A 89 1.48 3.48 8.72
N SER A 90 2.12 2.37 9.06
CA SER A 90 1.49 1.17 9.56
C SER A 90 0.76 1.44 10.88
N GLU A 91 -0.42 2.05 10.81
CA GLU A 91 -1.46 1.75 11.78
C GLU A 91 -2.19 0.54 11.21
N PHE A 92 -1.70 -0.65 11.53
CA PHE A 92 -2.61 -1.79 11.57
C PHE A 92 -3.78 -1.33 12.45
N PRO A 93 -5.04 -1.31 11.98
CA PRO A 93 -6.13 -1.25 12.93
C PRO A 93 -5.89 -2.43 13.88
N GLU A 94 -5.79 -2.16 15.18
CA GLU A 94 -5.87 -3.22 16.18
C GLU A 94 -7.19 -3.94 15.91
N LEU A 95 -7.14 -5.01 15.12
CA LEU A 95 -8.19 -6.00 15.14
C LEU A 95 -8.28 -6.40 16.61
N PRO A 96 -9.48 -6.42 17.22
CA PRO A 96 -9.62 -6.89 18.59
C PRO A 96 -9.12 -8.33 18.60
N ILE A 97 -7.89 -8.51 19.06
CA ILE A 97 -7.33 -9.81 19.38
C ILE A 97 -8.20 -10.30 20.52
N ALA A 98 -9.10 -11.24 20.24
CA ALA A 98 -9.72 -12.02 21.28
C ALA A 98 -8.55 -12.61 22.09
N SER A 99 -8.34 -12.10 23.30
CA SER A 99 -7.36 -12.67 24.23
C SER A 99 -7.56 -14.18 24.27
N PRO A 100 -6.54 -15.01 23.99
CA PRO A 100 -6.65 -16.41 24.30
C PRO A 100 -6.75 -16.51 25.82
N VAL A 101 -7.95 -16.82 26.32
CA VAL A 101 -8.10 -17.33 27.68
C VAL A 101 -7.36 -18.66 27.71
N LEU A 102 -6.12 -18.63 28.20
CA LEU A 102 -5.41 -19.83 28.63
C LEU A 102 -6.17 -20.40 29.83
N SER A 103 -7.14 -21.27 29.56
CA SER A 103 -7.64 -22.21 30.54
C SER A 103 -6.56 -23.25 30.76
N ASN A 104 -5.83 -23.13 31.87
CA ASN A 104 -4.96 -24.20 32.35
C ASN A 104 -5.85 -25.39 32.74
N VAL A 105 -6.01 -26.34 31.82
CA VAL A 105 -6.53 -27.67 32.15
C VAL A 105 -5.36 -28.51 32.62
N SER A 106 -5.21 -28.66 33.93
CA SER A 106 -4.32 -29.67 34.53
C SER A 106 -5.02 -31.03 34.46
N VAL A 107 -4.48 -31.97 33.67
CA VAL A 107 -4.87 -33.38 33.73
C VAL A 107 -4.01 -34.06 34.79
N SER A 108 -4.64 -34.55 35.85
CA SER A 108 -4.02 -35.48 36.81
C SER A 108 -4.14 -36.88 36.21
N LEU A 109 -3.04 -37.62 36.15
CA LEU A 109 -3.06 -39.05 35.82
C LEU A 109 -2.97 -39.81 37.15
N ASP A 110 -3.97 -40.64 37.42
CA ASP A 110 -3.96 -41.62 38.52
C ASP A 110 -3.07 -42.84 38.17
#